data_AF-A0A944Q8X0-F1
#
_entry.id   AF-A0A944Q8X0-F1
#
_cell.length_a   1.000
_cell.length_b   1.000
_cell.length_c   1.000
_cell.angle_alpha   90.00
_cell.angle_beta   90.00
_cell.angle_gamma   90.00
#
_symmetry.space_group_name_H-M   'P 1'
#
loop_
_entity.id
_entity.type
_entity.pdbx_description
1 polymer ?
#
loop_
_entity_poly.entity_id
_entity_poly.type
_entity_poly.pdbx_seq_one_letter_code
_entity_poly.pdbx_strand_id
1 'polypeptide(L)'
;MRTARSAELPPLDRQALKVLTAISRAPSMAILRTLDGGSWHTHGEISEALSLSAEDVLPHLLALQGMGVIQEEHGRFGLDKGILKVMLGQTYVSAVSA
;
A
#
# COMPACT_ATOMS: atom_id res chain seq x y z
N MET A 1 -30.99 8.00 32.66
CA MET A 1 -30.28 8.73 31.58
C MET A 1 -29.15 7.84 31.09
N ARG A 2 -29.22 7.31 29.86
CA ARG A 2 -28.18 6.45 29.26
C ARG A 2 -27.21 7.34 28.47
N THR A 3 -25.94 7.36 28.83
CA THR A 3 -24.87 7.97 28.03
C THR A 3 -24.68 7.16 26.75
N ALA A 4 -24.69 7.84 25.61
CA ALA A 4 -24.30 7.25 24.34
C ALA A 4 -22.84 6.80 24.46
N ARG A 5 -22.59 5.50 24.32
CA ARG A 5 -21.25 4.93 24.24
C ARG A 5 -20.72 5.29 22.85
N SER A 6 -19.87 6.31 22.78
CA SER A 6 -19.08 6.56 21.57
C SER A 6 -18.32 5.28 21.26
N ALA A 7 -18.64 4.68 20.12
CA ALA A 7 -17.79 3.69 19.49
C ALA A 7 -16.48 4.40 19.11
N GLU A 8 -15.51 4.42 20.03
CA GLU A 8 -14.14 4.77 19.69
C GLU A 8 -13.64 3.67 18.77
N LEU A 9 -13.63 3.94 17.46
CA LEU A 9 -12.93 3.13 16.48
C LEU A 9 -11.57 2.74 17.08
N PRO A 10 -11.18 1.45 17.11
CA PRO A 10 -9.87 1.06 17.61
C PRO A 10 -8.83 1.91 16.89
N PRO A 11 -7.80 2.42 17.59
CA PRO A 11 -6.84 3.32 16.98
C PRO A 11 -6.24 2.60 15.78
N LEU A 12 -6.67 3.00 14.58
CA LEU A 12 -6.03 2.62 13.34
C LEU A 12 -4.57 2.92 13.56
N ASP A 13 -3.76 1.86 13.61
CA ASP A 13 -2.37 1.94 13.98
C ASP A 13 -1.76 3.09 13.19
N ARG A 14 -1.12 4.07 13.85
CA ARG A 14 -0.68 5.30 13.16
C ARG A 14 0.20 4.98 11.96
N GLN A 15 0.83 3.81 11.99
CA GLN A 15 1.55 3.20 10.89
C GLN A 15 0.64 2.78 9.72
N ALA A 16 -0.48 2.10 9.97
CA ALA A 16 -1.47 1.74 8.94
C ALA A 16 -2.06 2.98 8.24
N LEU A 17 -2.37 4.06 8.99
CA LEU A 17 -2.83 5.32 8.40
C LEU A 17 -1.76 6.00 7.54
N LYS A 18 -0.49 5.98 7.96
CA LYS A 18 0.63 6.50 7.16
C LYS A 18 0.81 5.72 5.86
N VAL A 19 0.71 4.39 5.93
CA VAL A 19 0.80 3.53 4.75
C VAL A 19 -0.38 3.79 3.81
N LEU A 20 -1.61 3.86 4.32
CA LEU A 20 -2.79 4.20 3.51
C LEU A 20 -2.66 5.58 2.85
N THR A 21 -2.12 6.58 3.56
CA THR A 21 -1.91 7.94 3.00
C THR A 21 -0.78 7.98 1.97
N ALA A 22 0.26 7.16 2.14
CA ALA A 22 1.36 7.05 1.18
C ALA A 22 0.94 6.26 -0.08
N ILE A 23 0.10 5.24 0.09
CA ILE A 23 -0.52 4.47 -0.99
C ILE A 23 -1.54 5.32 -1.74
N SER A 24 -2.36 6.14 -1.05
CA SER A 24 -3.43 6.94 -1.68
C SER A 24 -2.92 8.04 -2.62
N ARG A 25 -1.60 8.25 -2.71
CA ARG A 25 -1.01 9.14 -3.71
C ARG A 25 -1.16 8.50 -5.09
N ALA A 26 -1.59 9.29 -6.08
CA ALA A 26 -1.87 8.80 -7.43
C ALA A 26 -0.74 7.94 -8.05
N PRO A 27 0.56 8.30 -7.92
CA PRO A 27 1.64 7.47 -8.45
C PRO A 27 1.80 6.12 -7.74
N SER A 28 1.70 6.11 -6.40
CA SER A 28 1.78 4.88 -5.60
C SER A 28 0.64 3.92 -5.94
N MET A 29 -0.61 4.41 -6.07
CA MET A 29 -1.74 3.61 -6.51
C MET A 29 -1.54 3.04 -7.93
N ALA A 30 -0.97 3.83 -8.84
CA ALA A 30 -0.74 3.40 -10.21
C ALA A 30 0.31 2.28 -10.26
N ILE A 31 1.41 2.40 -9.50
CA ILE A 31 2.41 1.33 -9.33
C ILE A 31 1.75 0.04 -8.80
N LEU A 32 0.94 0.13 -7.74
CA LEU A 32 0.32 -1.06 -7.17
C LEU A 32 -0.64 -1.74 -8.15
N ARG A 33 -1.37 -0.99 -8.97
CA ARG A 33 -2.21 -1.54 -10.05
C ARG A 33 -1.38 -2.25 -11.11
N THR A 34 -0.23 -1.69 -11.49
CA THR A 34 0.70 -2.35 -12.43
C THR A 34 1.18 -3.69 -11.87
N LEU A 35 1.39 -3.80 -10.55
CA LEU A 35 1.88 -5.02 -9.90
C LEU A 35 0.78 -6.04 -9.52
N ASP A 36 -0.51 -5.69 -9.61
CA ASP A 36 -1.66 -6.49 -9.14
C ASP A 36 -1.85 -7.82 -9.90
N GLY A 37 -1.23 -7.97 -11.07
CA GLY A 37 -1.28 -9.19 -11.88
C GLY A 37 -0.55 -10.40 -11.27
N GLY A 38 0.16 -10.24 -10.15
CA GLY A 38 1.07 -11.27 -9.62
C GLY A 38 2.34 -11.46 -10.45
N SER A 39 2.56 -10.56 -11.41
CA SER A 39 3.76 -10.46 -12.21
C SER A 39 4.80 -9.60 -11.49
N TRP A 40 6.06 -9.96 -11.68
CA TRP A 40 7.20 -9.17 -11.20
C TRP A 40 7.65 -8.23 -12.30
N HIS A 41 7.87 -6.96 -11.97
CA HIS A 41 8.21 -5.93 -12.95
C HIS A 41 9.52 -5.24 -12.59
N THR A 42 10.40 -5.06 -13.56
CA THR A 42 11.57 -4.19 -13.41
C THR A 42 11.14 -2.74 -13.23
N HIS A 43 12.04 -1.93 -12.67
CA HIS A 43 11.83 -0.48 -12.58
C HIS A 43 11.52 0.16 -13.95
N GLY A 44 12.18 -0.28 -15.02
CA GLY A 44 11.95 0.21 -16.39
C GLY A 44 10.55 -0.11 -16.90
N GLU A 45 10.07 -1.34 -16.71
CA GLU A 45 8.71 -1.75 -17.11
C GLU A 45 7.64 -0.94 -16.36
N ILE A 46 7.86 -0.63 -15.09
CA ILE A 46 6.94 0.21 -14.30
C ILE A 46 6.97 1.66 -14.80
N SER A 47 8.15 2.20 -15.07
CA SER A 47 8.34 3.54 -15.64
C SER A 47 7.61 3.69 -16.98
N GLU A 48 7.77 2.71 -17.87
CA GLU A 48 7.11 2.65 -19.16
C GLU A 48 5.58 2.56 -19.02
N ALA A 49 5.09 1.62 -18.20
CA ALA A 49 3.66 1.42 -17.97
C ALA A 49 2.95 2.67 -17.42
N LEU A 50 3.68 3.49 -16.64
CA LEU A 50 3.14 4.71 -16.03
C LEU A 50 3.40 5.97 -16.86
N SER A 51 4.17 5.88 -17.95
CA SER A 51 4.65 7.04 -18.72
C SER A 51 5.31 8.11 -17.81
N LEU A 52 6.04 7.65 -16.80
CA LEU A 52 6.78 8.48 -15.86
C LEU A 52 8.27 8.25 -16.02
N SER A 53 9.10 9.21 -15.62
CA SER A 53 10.54 9.00 -15.62
C SER A 53 10.95 8.00 -14.53
N ALA A 54 12.07 7.32 -14.75
CA ALA A 54 12.70 6.44 -13.77
C ALA A 54 12.95 7.16 -12.43
N GLU A 55 13.34 8.44 -12.50
CA GLU A 55 13.60 9.31 -11.35
C GLU A 55 12.33 9.63 -10.56
N ASP A 56 11.19 9.78 -11.24
CA ASP A 56 9.90 10.03 -10.58
C ASP A 56 9.35 8.77 -9.91
N VAL A 57 9.56 7.59 -10.49
CA VAL A 57 9.03 6.31 -9.98
C VAL A 57 9.83 5.79 -8.79
N LEU A 58 11.14 5.98 -8.78
CA LEU A 58 12.05 5.40 -7.78
C LEU A 58 11.68 5.76 -6.32
N PRO A 59 11.39 7.03 -5.96
CA PRO A 59 10.97 7.39 -4.61
C PRO A 59 9.71 6.64 -4.15
N HIS A 60 8.79 6.38 -5.06
CA HIS A 60 7.55 5.66 -4.76
C HIS A 60 7.80 4.16 -4.56
N LEU A 61 8.67 3.54 -5.36
CA LEU A 61 9.07 2.14 -5.16
C LEU A 61 9.79 1.95 -3.81
N LEU A 62 10.74 2.82 -3.49
CA LEU A 62 11.46 2.77 -2.22
C LEU A 62 10.52 2.97 -1.02
N ALA A 63 9.56 3.90 -1.14
CA ALA A 63 8.56 4.11 -0.09
C ALA A 63 7.67 2.87 0.09
N LEU A 64 7.16 2.29 -1.00
CA LEU A 64 6.31 1.08 -0.95
C LEU A 64 7.08 -0.13 -0.41
N GLN A 65 8.36 -0.28 -0.76
CA GLN A 65 9.23 -1.34 -0.26
C GLN A 65 9.53 -1.14 1.23
N GLY A 66 9.85 0.08 1.66
CA GLY A 66 10.07 0.41 3.07
C GLY A 66 8.83 0.22 3.95
N MET A 67 7.63 0.28 3.35
CA MET A 67 6.36 -0.04 4.00
C MET A 67 6.01 -1.54 3.93
N GLY A 68 6.82 -2.36 3.26
CA GLY A 68 6.60 -3.79 3.06
C GLY A 68 5.47 -4.13 2.10
N VAL A 69 4.95 -3.16 1.35
CA VAL A 69 3.81 -3.34 0.42
C VAL A 69 4.25 -4.06 -0.86
N ILE A 70 5.50 -3.83 -1.26
CA ILE A 70 6.15 -4.50 -2.39
C ILE A 70 7.45 -5.15 -1.92
N GLN A 71 7.85 -6.21 -2.59
CA GLN A 71 9.15 -6.85 -2.43
C GLN A 71 9.98 -6.64 -3.69
N GLU A 72 11.30 -6.65 -3.52
CA GLU A 72 12.26 -6.60 -4.62
C GLU A 72 13.07 -7.89 -4.61
N GLU A 73 13.19 -8.52 -5.78
CA GLU A 73 13.99 -9.72 -6.00
C GLU A 73 14.66 -9.61 -7.37
N HIS A 74 16.00 -9.68 -7.40
CA HIS A 74 16.80 -9.63 -8.62
C HIS A 74 16.49 -8.43 -9.55
N GLY A 75 16.24 -7.25 -8.97
CA GLY A 75 15.92 -6.02 -9.70
C GLY A 75 14.48 -5.93 -10.19
N ARG A 76 13.60 -6.85 -9.75
CA ARG A 76 12.17 -6.86 -10.08
C ARG A 76 11.34 -6.65 -8.83
N PHE A 77 10.24 -5.93 -8.97
CA PHE A 77 9.31 -5.59 -7.91
C PHE A 77 8.01 -6.37 -8.07
N GLY A 78 7.47 -6.86 -6.95
CA GLY A 78 6.19 -7.57 -6.89
C GLY A 78 5.41 -7.18 -5.64
N LEU A 79 4.08 -7.37 -5.66
CA LEU A 79 3.26 -7.12 -4.48
C LEU A 79 3.53 -8.14 -3.37
N ASP A 80 3.68 -7.65 -2.14
CA ASP A 80 3.57 -8.49 -0.95
C ASP A 80 2.09 -8.74 -0.64
N LYS A 81 1.57 -9.86 -1.14
CA LYS A 81 0.18 -10.28 -0.90
C LYS A 81 -0.10 -10.65 0.56
N GLY A 82 0.94 -10.91 1.36
CA GLY A 82 0.81 -11.18 2.79
C GLY A 82 0.46 -9.91 3.55
N ILE A 83 1.22 -8.84 3.32
CA ILE A 83 1.02 -7.57 4.03
C ILE A 83 -0.28 -6.87 3.61
N LEU A 84 -0.61 -6.86 2.32
CA LEU A 84 -1.85 -6.22 1.83
C LEU A 84 -3.09 -6.90 2.42
N LYS A 85 -3.08 -8.23 2.54
CA LYS A 85 -4.17 -8.98 3.20
C LYS A 85 -4.26 -8.66 4.69
N VAL A 86 -3.14 -8.53 5.38
CA VAL A 86 -3.11 -8.14 6.81
C VAL A 86 -3.64 -6.71 6.98
N MET A 87 -3.22 -5.77 6.13
CA MET A 87 -3.67 -4.37 6.19
C MET A 87 -5.16 -4.21 5.87
N LEU A 88 -5.65 -4.87 4.82
CA LEU A 88 -7.07 -4.86 4.46
C LEU A 88 -7.93 -5.61 5.49
N GLY A 89 -7.43 -6.74 6.01
CA GLY A 89 -8.07 -7.51 7.08
C GLY A 89 -8.20 -6.72 8.39
N GLN A 90 -7.15 -5.98 8.78
CA GLN A 90 -7.18 -5.10 9.95
C GLN A 90 -8.16 -3.94 9.77
N THR A 91 -8.30 -3.42 8.55
CA THR A 91 -9.26 -2.34 8.23
C THR A 91 -10.71 -2.84 8.33
N TYR A 92 -10.98 -4.06 7.85
CA TYR A 92 -12.32 -4.65 7.94
C TYR A 92 -12.70 -5.03 9.38
N VAL A 93 -11.78 -5.63 10.14
CA VAL A 93 -12.03 -5.97 11.55
C VAL A 93 -12.22 -4.70 12.41
N SER A 94 -11.46 -3.64 12.14
CA SER A 94 -11.61 -2.36 12.85
C SER A 94 -12.91 -1.62 12.50
N ALA A 95 -13.42 -1.77 11.28
CA ALA A 95 -14.67 -1.12 10.85
C ALA A 95 -15.94 -1.88 11.27
N VAL A 96 -15.85 -3.19 11.53
CA VAL A 96 -16.99 -4.03 11.92
C VAL A 96 -17.06 -4.24 13.44
N SER A 97 -15.97 -3.99 14.17
CA SER A 97 -15.90 -4.12 15.63
C SER A 97 -16.03 -2.79 16.39
N ALA A 98 -16.34 -1.69 15.69
CA ALA A 98 -16.62 -0.37 16.25
C ALA A 98 -18.12 -0.13 16.36
#